data_AF-A0A2R6LAV2-F1
#
_entry.id   AF-A0A2R6LAV2-F1
#
_cell.length_a   1.000
_cell.length_b   1.000
_cell.length_c   1.000
_cell.angle_alpha   90.00
_cell.angle_beta   90.00
_cell.angle_gamma   90.00
#
_symmetry.space_group_name_H-M   'P 1'
#
loop_
_entity.id
_entity.type
_entity.pdbx_description
1 polymer ?
#
loop_
_entity_poly.entity_id
_entity_poly.type
_entity_poly.pdbx_seq_one_letter_code
_entity_poly.pdbx_strand_id
1 'polypeptide(L)'
;MPGTTGPTFGTRLFDASVAVGLASLLVTAVYVLRGAVDDPRRFATVSGVGYALVCFGTYAVPRYLLDAFVTGVFTAPFLVWVLVFVLPVLAAQGGVPAYLYADRGSVGALGGLFLATIATIWYHLALGGESDVLVLYPAVLPAIAAVLIAGAIAVEVGARATVDTIVG
;
A
#
# COMPACT_ATOMS: atom_id res chain seq x y z
N MET A 1 -11.53 -5.90 -26.96
CA MET A 1 -10.08 -5.80 -27.21
C MET A 1 -9.41 -5.58 -25.86
N PRO A 2 -8.44 -6.40 -25.43
CA PRO A 2 -7.61 -6.05 -24.29
C PRO A 2 -6.71 -4.88 -24.72
N GLY A 3 -6.86 -3.71 -24.11
CA GLY A 3 -6.02 -2.56 -24.48
C GLY A 3 -6.62 -1.16 -24.31
N THR A 4 -7.83 -1.03 -23.78
CA THR A 4 -8.39 0.31 -23.47
C THR A 4 -9.03 0.33 -22.09
N THR A 5 -8.25 0.00 -21.05
CA THR A 5 -8.69 0.31 -19.68
C THR A 5 -8.60 1.82 -19.50
N GLY A 6 -9.73 2.48 -19.69
CA GLY A 6 -9.91 3.87 -19.28
C GLY A 6 -9.74 3.99 -17.76
N PRO A 7 -9.39 5.18 -17.26
CA PRO A 7 -9.39 5.45 -15.82
C PRO A 7 -10.74 5.08 -15.18
N THR A 8 -10.70 4.47 -13.99
CA THR A 8 -11.90 3.96 -13.32
C THR A 8 -12.90 5.08 -13.04
N PHE A 9 -12.41 6.25 -12.63
CA PHE A 9 -13.26 7.42 -12.36
C PHE A 9 -13.31 8.42 -13.53
N GLY A 10 -13.16 7.93 -14.76
CA GLY A 10 -13.30 8.74 -15.98
C GLY A 10 -12.10 9.63 -16.32
N THR A 11 -11.25 10.01 -15.35
CA THR A 11 -9.97 10.70 -15.62
C THR A 11 -8.81 10.15 -14.77
N ARG A 12 -7.61 10.10 -15.36
CA ARG A 12 -6.39 9.65 -14.65
C ARG A 12 -6.03 10.55 -13.46
N LEU A 13 -6.37 11.83 -13.54
CA LEU A 13 -6.16 12.79 -12.47
C LEU A 13 -7.02 12.47 -11.25
N PHE A 14 -8.27 12.05 -11.47
CA PHE A 14 -9.16 11.68 -10.38
C PHE A 14 -8.72 10.36 -9.72
N ASP A 15 -8.35 9.34 -10.50
CA ASP A 15 -7.77 8.09 -9.99
C ASP A 15 -6.51 8.35 -9.13
N ALA A 16 -5.61 9.22 -9.61
CA ALA A 16 -4.42 9.62 -8.87
C ALA A 16 -4.78 10.37 -7.57
N SER A 17 -5.80 11.23 -7.61
CA SER A 17 -6.26 11.99 -6.43
C SER A 17 -6.84 11.06 -5.36
N VAL A 18 -7.59 10.03 -5.77
CA VAL A 18 -8.11 8.98 -4.87
C VAL A 18 -6.96 8.17 -4.26
N ALA A 19 -5.97 7.78 -5.08
CA ALA A 19 -4.80 7.04 -4.61
C ALA A 19 -3.98 7.86 -3.58
N VAL A 20 -3.75 9.14 -3.87
CA VAL A 20 -3.07 10.07 -2.95
C VAL A 20 -3.88 10.26 -1.67
N GLY A 21 -5.19 10.51 -1.76
CA GLY A 21 -6.04 10.72 -0.60
C GLY A 21 -6.06 9.50 0.34
N LEU A 22 -6.20 8.29 -0.21
CA LEU A 22 -6.15 7.06 0.58
C LEU A 22 -4.76 6.81 1.18
N ALA A 23 -3.69 7.04 0.43
CA ALA A 23 -2.33 6.91 0.95
C ALA A 23 -2.06 7.91 2.09
N SER A 24 -2.51 9.16 1.95
CA SER A 24 -2.44 10.17 3.01
C SER A 24 -3.21 9.72 4.24
N LEU A 25 -4.46 9.28 4.09
CA LEU A 25 -5.27 8.79 5.20
C LEU A 25 -4.62 7.63 5.94
N LEU A 26 -4.06 6.66 5.21
CA LEU A 26 -3.39 5.50 5.80
C LEU A 26 -2.13 5.91 6.57
N VAL A 27 -1.29 6.77 6.01
CA VAL A 27 -0.08 7.24 6.71
C VAL A 27 -0.44 8.11 7.92
N THR A 28 -1.46 8.97 7.81
CA THR A 28 -1.97 9.74 8.95
C THR A 28 -2.54 8.81 10.03
N ALA A 29 -3.26 7.76 9.66
CA ALA A 29 -3.77 6.77 10.61
C ALA A 29 -2.64 6.06 11.34
N VAL A 30 -1.57 5.65 10.63
CA VAL A 30 -0.36 5.07 11.23
C VAL A 30 0.29 6.07 12.20
N TYR A 31 0.41 7.34 11.80
CA TYR A 31 0.97 8.39 12.65
C TYR A 31 0.15 8.60 13.94
N VAL A 32 -1.17 8.71 13.84
CA VAL A 32 -2.07 8.88 15.00
C VAL A 32 -2.04 7.63 15.89
N LEU A 33 -2.04 6.43 15.29
CA LEU A 33 -2.01 5.17 16.02
C LEU A 33 -0.73 5.00 16.84
N ARG A 34 0.39 5.63 16.43
CA ARG A 34 1.66 5.55 17.15
C ARG A 34 1.54 6.07 18.59
N GLY A 35 0.70 7.07 18.83
CA GLY A 35 0.45 7.63 20.15
C GLY A 35 -0.42 6.74 21.06
N ALA A 36 -1.04 5.69 20.51
CA ALA A 36 -1.91 4.78 21.25
C ALA A 36 -1.28 3.40 21.51
N VAL A 37 -0.17 3.06 20.84
CA VAL A 37 0.48 1.76 20.93
C VAL A 37 1.98 1.95 21.18
N ASP A 38 2.41 1.59 22.39
CA ASP A 38 3.80 1.80 22.82
C ASP A 38 4.77 0.75 22.24
N ASP A 39 4.34 -0.51 22.15
CA ASP A 39 5.16 -1.62 21.65
C ASP A 39 5.30 -1.56 20.11
N PRO A 40 6.52 -1.43 19.56
CA PRO A 40 6.75 -1.38 18.12
C PRO A 40 6.24 -2.60 17.36
N ARG A 41 6.28 -3.81 17.95
CA ARG A 41 5.81 -5.04 17.28
C ARG A 41 4.30 -5.09 17.19
N ARG A 42 3.61 -4.75 18.29
CA ARG A 42 2.16 -4.61 18.29
C ARG A 42 1.70 -3.49 17.35
N PHE A 43 2.40 -2.36 17.34
CA PHE A 43 2.13 -1.25 16.43
C PHE A 43 2.26 -1.67 14.95
N ALA A 44 3.33 -2.38 14.61
CA ALA A 44 3.54 -2.92 13.27
C ALA A 44 2.45 -3.91 12.86
N THR A 45 2.04 -4.78 13.78
CA THR A 45 0.99 -5.77 13.52
C THR A 45 -0.36 -5.10 13.28
N VAL A 46 -0.77 -4.17 14.14
CA VAL A 46 -2.05 -3.45 13.99
C VAL A 46 -2.05 -2.60 12.71
N SER A 47 -0.97 -1.88 12.44
CA SER A 47 -0.82 -1.07 11.22
C SER A 47 -0.84 -1.94 9.97
N GLY A 48 -0.12 -3.07 9.98
CA GLY A 48 -0.08 -4.00 8.85
C GLY A 48 -1.44 -4.64 8.58
N VAL A 49 -2.12 -5.15 9.60
CA VAL A 49 -3.47 -5.73 9.45
C VAL A 49 -4.46 -4.67 8.98
N GLY A 50 -4.47 -3.49 9.59
CA GLY A 50 -5.34 -2.39 9.18
C GLY A 50 -5.10 -1.97 7.73
N TYR A 51 -3.83 -1.81 7.35
CA TYR A 51 -3.44 -1.50 5.98
C TYR A 51 -3.92 -2.57 4.99
N ALA A 52 -3.70 -3.85 5.29
CA ALA A 52 -4.13 -4.94 4.43
C ALA A 52 -5.64 -4.98 4.24
N LEU A 53 -6.41 -4.75 5.31
CA LEU A 53 -7.87 -4.70 5.25
C LEU A 53 -8.37 -3.52 4.42
N VAL A 54 -7.77 -2.33 4.57
CA VAL A 54 -8.16 -1.16 3.78
C VAL A 54 -7.83 -1.37 2.31
N CYS A 55 -6.59 -1.79 1.98
CA CYS A 55 -6.21 -2.07 0.59
C CYS A 55 -7.06 -3.17 -0.04
N PHE A 56 -7.30 -4.27 0.68
CA PHE A 56 -8.21 -5.31 0.21
C PHE A 56 -9.65 -4.77 0.04
N GLY A 57 -10.12 -3.94 0.96
CA GLY A 57 -11.42 -3.27 0.86
C GLY A 57 -11.54 -2.38 -0.37
N THR A 58 -10.48 -1.64 -0.74
CA THR A 58 -10.48 -0.82 -1.96
C THR A 58 -10.63 -1.65 -3.23
N TYR A 59 -10.20 -2.92 -3.22
CA TYR A 59 -10.45 -3.88 -4.29
C TYR A 59 -11.86 -4.50 -4.19
N ALA A 60 -12.20 -5.00 -3.00
CA ALA A 60 -13.37 -5.85 -2.81
C ALA A 60 -14.69 -5.05 -2.83
N VAL A 61 -14.73 -3.86 -2.24
CA VAL A 61 -15.97 -3.07 -2.13
C VAL A 61 -16.51 -2.68 -3.50
N PRO A 62 -15.73 -2.05 -4.41
CA PRO A 62 -16.26 -1.68 -5.71
C PRO A 62 -16.66 -2.89 -6.55
N ARG A 63 -15.88 -3.98 -6.45
CA ARG A 63 -16.04 -5.16 -7.29
C ARG A 63 -17.20 -6.05 -6.87
N TYR A 64 -17.51 -6.16 -5.58
CA TYR A 64 -18.47 -7.14 -5.07
C TYR A 64 -19.66 -6.53 -4.31
N LEU A 65 -19.53 -5.32 -3.77
CA LEU A 65 -20.65 -4.65 -3.08
C LEU A 65 -21.34 -3.62 -3.95
N LEU A 66 -20.62 -3.02 -4.91
CA LEU A 66 -21.14 -1.96 -5.77
C LEU A 66 -21.33 -2.42 -7.23
N ASP A 67 -20.98 -3.67 -7.54
CA ASP A 67 -21.07 -4.27 -8.87
C ASP A 67 -20.43 -3.41 -9.99
N ALA A 68 -19.42 -2.62 -9.60
CA ALA A 68 -18.80 -1.61 -10.46
C ALA A 68 -17.78 -2.21 -11.45
N PHE A 69 -17.45 -3.51 -11.31
CA PHE A 69 -16.49 -4.22 -12.14
C PHE A 69 -17.00 -5.63 -12.47
N VAL A 70 -16.46 -6.25 -13.54
CA VAL A 70 -16.83 -7.62 -13.94
C VAL A 70 -16.55 -8.62 -12.80
N THR A 71 -17.61 -9.11 -12.18
CA THR A 71 -17.57 -10.12 -11.11
C THR A 71 -17.29 -11.51 -11.70
N GLY A 72 -16.30 -12.23 -11.18
CA GLY A 72 -16.04 -13.59 -11.67
C GLY A 72 -15.13 -14.52 -10.87
N VAL A 73 -14.56 -14.11 -9.73
CA VAL A 73 -13.44 -14.87 -9.13
C VAL A 73 -13.56 -14.96 -7.60
N PHE A 74 -14.62 -15.58 -7.08
CA PHE A 74 -14.63 -16.05 -5.67
C PHE A 74 -14.78 -17.57 -5.66
N THR A 75 -13.76 -18.24 -6.18
CA THR A 75 -13.62 -19.69 -6.04
C THR A 75 -12.86 -19.99 -4.74
N ALA A 76 -13.08 -21.16 -4.13
CA ALA A 76 -12.33 -21.56 -2.94
C ALA A 76 -10.79 -21.47 -3.13
N PRO A 77 -10.21 -21.86 -4.28
CA PRO A 77 -8.78 -21.66 -4.56
C PRO A 77 -8.36 -20.18 -4.54
N PHE A 78 -9.18 -19.27 -5.07
CA PHE A 78 -8.87 -17.84 -5.06
C PHE A 78 -8.92 -17.24 -3.66
N LEU A 79 -9.89 -17.65 -2.85
CA LEU A 79 -9.94 -17.27 -1.43
C LEU A 79 -8.67 -17.68 -0.68
N VAL A 80 -8.22 -18.92 -0.87
CA VAL A 80 -6.97 -19.40 -0.28
C VAL A 80 -5.79 -18.57 -0.78
N TRP A 81 -5.73 -18.25 -2.08
CA TRP A 81 -4.70 -17.40 -2.65
C TRP A 81 -4.63 -16.02 -1.99
N VAL A 82 -5.79 -15.37 -1.83
CA VAL A 82 -5.88 -14.06 -1.18
C VAL A 82 -5.43 -14.13 0.29
N LEU A 83 -5.93 -15.10 1.04
CA LEU A 83 -5.63 -15.23 2.47
C LEU A 83 -4.17 -15.59 2.75
N VAL A 84 -3.55 -16.43 1.90
CA VAL A 84 -2.20 -16.96 2.13
C VAL A 84 -1.10 -16.09 1.50
N PHE A 85 -1.38 -15.43 0.37
CA PHE A 85 -0.36 -14.67 -0.36
C PHE A 85 -0.63 -13.16 -0.35
N VAL A 86 -1.84 -12.74 -0.71
CA VAL A 86 -2.13 -11.31 -0.90
C VAL A 86 -2.17 -10.54 0.41
N LEU A 87 -2.99 -11.00 1.38
CA LEU A 87 -3.14 -10.30 2.65
C LEU A 87 -1.85 -10.26 3.47
N PRO A 88 -1.04 -11.35 3.57
CA PRO A 88 0.21 -11.30 4.31
C PRO A 88 1.22 -10.34 3.68
N VAL A 89 1.28 -10.27 2.34
CA VAL A 89 2.16 -9.35 1.64
C VAL A 89 1.72 -7.90 1.81
N LEU A 90 0.42 -7.61 1.73
CA LEU A 90 -0.12 -6.29 2.06
C LEU A 90 0.17 -5.92 3.53
N ALA A 91 0.00 -6.87 4.44
CA ALA A 91 0.26 -6.65 5.86
C ALA A 91 1.74 -6.37 6.12
N ALA A 92 2.65 -7.05 5.43
CA ALA A 92 4.07 -6.75 5.47
C ALA A 92 4.38 -5.37 4.89
N GLN A 93 3.75 -5.00 3.77
CA GLN A 93 3.94 -3.70 3.14
C GLN A 93 3.54 -2.54 4.06
N GLY A 94 2.45 -2.65 4.83
CA GLY A 94 2.07 -1.64 5.83
C GLY A 94 2.83 -1.77 7.15
N GLY A 95 3.05 -3.00 7.61
CA GLY A 95 3.60 -3.30 8.93
C GLY A 95 5.11 -3.06 9.04
N VAL A 96 5.89 -3.38 8.00
CA VAL A 96 7.36 -3.18 8.02
C VAL A 96 7.72 -1.70 8.12
N PRO A 97 7.17 -0.79 7.32
CA PRO A 97 7.44 0.64 7.48
C PRO A 97 6.96 1.20 8.81
N ALA A 98 5.80 0.76 9.29
CA ALA A 98 5.29 1.14 10.61
C ALA A 98 6.24 0.68 11.73
N TYR A 99 6.77 -0.54 11.65
CA TYR A 99 7.79 -1.04 12.57
C TYR A 99 9.03 -0.13 12.55
N LEU A 100 9.57 0.15 11.36
CA LEU A 100 10.77 0.97 11.21
C LEU A 100 10.57 2.41 11.71
N TYR A 101 9.37 2.95 11.54
CA TYR A 101 9.00 4.23 12.11
C TYR A 101 8.94 4.17 13.64
N ALA A 102 8.31 3.16 14.23
CA ALA A 102 8.17 3.05 15.68
C ALA A 102 9.49 2.70 16.41
N ASP A 103 10.33 1.87 15.81
CA ASP A 103 11.61 1.39 16.35
C ASP A 103 12.74 2.39 16.13
N ARG A 104 12.79 3.04 14.95
CA ARG A 104 13.94 3.86 14.52
C ARG A 104 13.61 5.31 14.19
N GLY A 105 12.33 5.71 14.28
CA GLY A 105 11.89 7.03 13.87
C GLY A 105 12.14 7.32 12.38
N SER A 106 12.14 6.30 11.52
CA SER A 106 12.39 6.48 10.08
C SER A 106 11.15 7.07 9.40
N VAL A 107 11.22 8.35 9.06
CA VAL A 107 10.16 9.05 8.32
C VAL A 107 10.20 8.67 6.85
N GLY A 108 11.38 8.33 6.33
CA GLY A 108 11.58 7.79 4.99
C GLY A 108 10.83 6.48 4.78
N ALA A 109 10.74 5.61 5.80
CA ALA A 109 9.91 4.41 5.73
C ALA A 109 8.43 4.75 5.49
N LEU A 110 7.87 5.73 6.21
CA LEU A 110 6.48 6.19 6.00
C LEU A 110 6.29 6.87 4.65
N GLY A 111 7.27 7.67 4.20
CA GLY A 111 7.25 8.28 2.86
C GLY A 111 7.29 7.24 1.75
N GLY A 112 8.08 6.18 1.94
CA GLY A 112 8.13 5.04 1.04
C GLY A 112 6.82 4.24 1.02
N LEU A 113 6.20 4.03 2.19
CA LEU A 113 4.88 3.43 2.30
C LEU A 113 3.83 4.25 1.53
N PHE A 114 3.81 5.57 1.73
CA PHE A 114 2.94 6.49 0.99
C PHE A 114 3.03 6.29 -0.53
N LEU A 115 4.26 6.31 -1.07
CA LEU A 115 4.50 6.11 -2.50
C LEU A 115 4.08 4.71 -2.97
N ALA A 116 4.38 3.67 -2.18
CA ALA A 116 3.99 2.30 -2.48
C ALA A 116 2.47 2.13 -2.52
N THR A 117 1.75 2.79 -1.60
CA THR A 117 0.28 2.78 -1.56
C THR A 117 -0.31 3.51 -2.75
N ILE A 118 0.22 4.67 -3.14
CA ILE A 118 -0.20 5.36 -4.37
C ILE A 118 -0.03 4.44 -5.57
N ALA A 119 1.15 3.83 -5.73
CA ALA A 119 1.42 2.93 -6.86
C ALA A 119 0.45 1.74 -6.87
N THR A 120 0.19 1.15 -5.70
CA THR A 120 -0.72 0.01 -5.54
C THR A 120 -2.16 0.36 -5.94
N ILE A 121 -2.70 1.46 -5.39
CA ILE A 121 -4.09 1.87 -5.63
C ILE A 121 -4.24 2.40 -7.07
N TRP A 122 -3.30 3.21 -7.54
CA TRP A 122 -3.34 3.73 -8.90
C TRP A 122 -3.26 2.61 -9.94
N TYR A 123 -2.37 1.63 -9.77
CA TYR A 123 -2.28 0.49 -10.68
C TYR A 123 -3.58 -0.32 -10.70
N HIS A 124 -4.21 -0.51 -9.54
CA HIS A 124 -5.52 -1.15 -9.47
C HIS A 124 -6.60 -0.39 -10.26
N LEU A 125 -6.70 0.94 -10.06
CA LEU A 125 -7.68 1.79 -10.75
C LEU A 125 -7.39 1.93 -12.25
N ALA A 126 -6.13 1.97 -12.65
CA ALA A 126 -5.72 2.10 -14.05
C ALA A 126 -5.99 0.82 -14.87
N LEU A 127 -6.03 -0.34 -14.21
CA LEU A 127 -6.39 -1.61 -14.84
C LEU A 127 -7.91 -1.81 -15.02
N GLY A 128 -8.74 -0.88 -14.51
CA GLY A 128 -10.19 -0.88 -14.74
C GLY A 128 -10.90 -2.18 -14.34
N GLY A 129 -10.28 -3.00 -13.50
CA GLY A 129 -10.80 -4.31 -13.13
C GLY A 129 -10.81 -5.38 -14.24
N GLU A 130 -10.19 -5.15 -15.41
CA GLU A 130 -10.11 -6.16 -16.49
C GLU A 130 -9.18 -7.34 -16.13
N SER A 131 -8.14 -7.05 -15.36
CA SER A 131 -7.23 -8.06 -14.80
C SER A 131 -7.41 -8.13 -13.30
N ASP A 132 -7.44 -9.34 -12.75
CA ASP A 132 -7.51 -9.54 -11.31
C ASP A 132 -6.16 -9.13 -10.70
N VAL A 133 -6.10 -7.89 -10.20
CA VAL A 133 -4.88 -7.30 -9.66
C VAL A 133 -4.35 -8.15 -8.50
N LEU A 134 -5.21 -8.89 -7.78
CA LEU A 134 -4.80 -9.73 -6.66
C LEU A 134 -4.07 -11.01 -7.10
N VAL A 135 -4.26 -11.44 -8.35
CA VAL A 135 -3.48 -12.56 -8.92
C VAL A 135 -2.04 -12.11 -9.20
N LEU A 136 -1.88 -10.93 -9.80
CA LEU A 136 -0.57 -10.34 -10.11
C LEU A 136 0.09 -9.70 -8.90
N TYR A 137 -0.68 -9.38 -7.86
CA TYR A 137 -0.23 -8.63 -6.70
C TYR A 137 1.01 -9.26 -6.08
N PRO A 138 1.02 -10.54 -5.64
CA PRO A 138 2.18 -11.09 -4.94
C PRO A 138 3.47 -11.18 -5.78
N ALA A 139 3.35 -11.12 -7.12
CA ALA A 139 4.49 -11.29 -8.03
C ALA A 139 5.21 -9.98 -8.37
N VAL A 140 4.49 -8.87 -8.54
CA VAL A 140 5.06 -7.64 -9.14
C VAL A 140 5.04 -6.44 -8.19
N LEU A 141 3.89 -6.17 -7.56
CA LEU A 141 3.71 -4.97 -6.74
C LEU A 141 4.57 -4.93 -5.46
N PRO A 142 4.89 -6.05 -4.80
CA PRO A 142 5.76 -6.09 -3.63
C PRO A 142 7.19 -5.68 -3.95
N ALA A 143 7.70 -6.02 -5.14
CA ALA A 143 9.02 -5.58 -5.58
C ALA A 143 9.05 -4.07 -5.77
N ILE A 144 8.02 -3.50 -6.41
CA ILE A 144 7.87 -2.05 -6.58
C ILE A 144 7.76 -1.36 -5.21
N ALA A 145 6.91 -1.88 -4.32
CA ALA A 145 6.75 -1.36 -2.96
C ALA A 145 8.06 -1.41 -2.17
N ALA A 146 8.78 -2.54 -2.22
CA ALA A 146 10.07 -2.70 -1.56
C ALA A 146 11.11 -1.70 -2.08
N VAL A 147 11.18 -1.47 -3.40
CA VAL A 147 12.08 -0.48 -3.99
C VAL A 147 11.72 0.94 -3.54
N LEU A 148 10.45 1.30 -3.53
CA LEU A 148 10.01 2.63 -3.08
C LEU A 148 10.29 2.86 -1.59
N ILE A 149 10.03 1.86 -0.75
CA ILE A 149 10.31 1.89 0.68
C ILE A 149 11.82 1.99 0.94
N ALA A 150 12.61 1.10 0.33
CA ALA A 150 14.06 1.09 0.49
C ALA A 150 14.70 2.39 -0.03
N GLY A 151 14.25 2.89 -1.19
CA GLY A 151 14.72 4.13 -1.77
C GLY A 151 14.45 5.34 -0.87
N ALA A 152 13.24 5.46 -0.31
CA ALA A 152 12.90 6.54 0.59
C ALA A 152 13.72 6.50 1.91
N ILE A 153 13.96 5.30 2.44
CA ILE A 153 14.87 5.11 3.59
C ILE A 153 16.30 5.51 3.23
N ALA A 154 16.80 5.11 2.04
CA ALA A 154 18.14 5.46 1.59
C ALA A 154 18.32 6.98 1.44
N VAL A 155 17.31 7.68 0.92
CA VAL A 155 17.29 9.15 0.84
C VAL A 155 17.35 9.77 2.24
N GLU A 156 16.55 9.28 3.18
CA GLU A 156 16.58 9.75 4.57
C GLU A 156 17.95 9.55 5.21
N VAL A 157 18.56 8.38 5.05
CA VAL A 157 19.89 8.06 5.60
C VAL A 157 20.96 8.97 4.98
N GLY A 158 20.95 9.17 3.66
CA GLY A 158 21.89 10.05 2.98
C GLY A 158 21.75 11.51 3.39
N ALA A 159 20.51 11.99 3.59
CA ALA A 159 20.25 13.34 4.05
C ALA A 159 20.82 13.59 5.46
N ARG A 160 20.63 12.64 6.39
CA ARG A 160 21.18 12.74 7.75
C ARG A 160 22.71 12.78 7.75
N ALA A 161 23.35 11.88 7.02
CA ALA A 161 24.81 11.84 6.91
C ALA A 161 25.41 13.14 6.34
N THR A 162 24.72 13.76 5.37
CA THR A 162 25.16 15.02 4.77
C THR A 162 25.10 16.17 5.79
N VAL A 163 24.02 16.25 6.57
CA VAL A 163 23.86 17.28 7.61
C VAL A 163 24.93 17.14 8.69
N ASP A 164 25.19 15.92 9.16
CA ASP A 164 26.21 15.65 10.17
C ASP A 164 27.61 16.08 9.70
N THR A 165 27.89 15.95 8.41
CA THR A 165 29.18 16.37 7.80
C THR A 165 29.31 17.90 7.70
N ILE A 166 28.21 18.64 7.60
CA ILE A 166 28.22 20.11 7.45
C ILE A 166 28.28 20.81 8.81
N VAL A 167 27.69 20.20 9.84
CA VAL A 167 27.54 20.81 11.18
C VAL A 167 28.61 20.32 12.18
N GLY A 168 29.24 19.18 11.92
CA GLY A 168 30.34 18.62 12.74
C GLY A 168 31.71 19.20 12.40
#